data_AF-A0A3D1TCS5-F1
#
_entry.id   AF-A0A3D1TCS5-F1
#
_cell.length_a   1.000
_cell.length_b   1.000
_cell.length_c   1.000
_cell.angle_alpha   90.00
_cell.angle_beta   90.00
_cell.angle_gamma   90.00
#
_symmetry.space_group_name_H-M   'P 1'
#
loop_
_entity.id
_entity.type
_entity.pdbx_description
1 polymer ?
#
loop_
_entity_poly.entity_id
_entity_poly.type
_entity_poly.pdbx_seq_one_letter_code
_entity_poly.pdbx_strand_id
1 'polypeptide(L)'
;DPISRAMAHVNFTFMKKLSHTADSQDQRHRMTPGSRPLLRAYFSLKPDFIEPVLIQKNPQLQEVFHRAMQAAWEGIHVLLDLGTPPEFAAYLLPNALALRFVQSNPLDALWHKARMRLCYNAQEEIWRATTDEVAQIRNHAPIIGRYLLPPCSVRHLAGKTPVCPEGVRYCGVPVWKLDLSEYQRII
;
A
#
# COMPACT_ATOMS: atom_id res chain seq x y z
N ASP A 1 -4.45 8.02 26.61
CA ASP A 1 -5.61 7.90 27.49
C ASP A 1 -5.93 6.41 27.69
N PRO A 2 -6.30 5.92 28.88
CA PRO A 2 -6.61 4.50 29.08
C PRO A 2 -7.71 3.95 28.16
N ILE A 3 -8.68 4.78 27.74
CA ILE A 3 -9.78 4.36 26.85
C ILE A 3 -9.24 3.97 25.46
N SER A 4 -8.19 4.65 24.97
CA SER A 4 -7.63 4.33 23.65
C SER A 4 -6.99 2.93 23.59
N ARG A 5 -6.69 2.31 24.74
CA ARG A 5 -6.19 0.93 24.79
C ARG A 5 -7.24 -0.09 24.34
N ALA A 6 -8.53 0.23 24.43
CA ALA A 6 -9.59 -0.65 23.96
C ALA A 6 -9.46 -1.00 22.45
N MET A 7 -8.85 -0.11 21.66
CA MET A 7 -8.58 -0.33 20.24
C MET A 7 -7.66 -1.52 19.98
N ALA A 8 -6.78 -1.90 20.92
CA ALA A 8 -5.87 -3.04 20.75
C ALA A 8 -6.60 -4.40 20.71
N HIS A 9 -7.85 -4.46 21.18
CA HIS A 9 -8.64 -5.70 21.18
C HIS A 9 -9.36 -5.97 19.87
N VAL A 10 -9.53 -4.95 19.02
CA VAL A 10 -10.14 -5.12 17.68
C VAL A 10 -9.02 -5.35 16.67
N ASN A 11 -9.12 -6.44 15.91
CA ASN A 11 -8.13 -6.81 14.90
C ASN A 11 -8.79 -7.03 13.55
N PHE A 12 -8.15 -6.54 12.49
CA PHE A 12 -8.52 -6.85 11.10
C PHE A 12 -7.34 -7.49 10.39
N THR A 13 -7.63 -8.59 9.69
CA THR A 13 -6.66 -9.34 8.90
C THR A 13 -7.02 -9.26 7.43
N PHE A 14 -6.03 -8.90 6.61
CA PHE A 14 -6.20 -8.72 5.17
C PHE A 14 -5.26 -9.63 4.41
N MET A 15 -5.75 -10.21 3.31
CA MET A 15 -4.91 -10.72 2.24
C MET A 15 -4.63 -9.58 1.27
N LYS A 16 -3.37 -9.34 0.96
CA LYS A 16 -2.93 -8.17 0.20
C LYS A 16 -2.13 -8.59 -1.02
N LYS A 17 -2.27 -7.81 -2.09
CA LYS A 17 -1.41 -7.85 -3.28
C LYS A 17 -0.83 -6.44 -3.50
N LEU A 18 0.49 -6.28 -3.41
CA LEU A 18 1.19 -5.01 -3.58
C LEU A 18 2.50 -5.22 -4.34
N SER A 19 3.00 -4.15 -4.97
CA SER A 19 4.37 -4.10 -5.45
C SER A 19 5.35 -4.17 -4.28
N HIS A 20 6.55 -4.64 -4.55
CA HIS A 20 7.66 -4.56 -3.60
C HIS A 20 7.93 -3.11 -3.14
N THR A 21 7.75 -2.12 -4.03
CA THR A 21 7.83 -0.69 -3.65
C THR A 21 6.78 -0.30 -2.62
N ALA A 22 5.50 -0.57 -2.85
CA ALA A 22 4.45 -0.23 -1.90
C ALA A 22 4.58 -1.01 -0.59
N ASP A 23 4.97 -2.28 -0.68
CA ASP A 23 5.22 -3.11 0.50
C ASP A 23 6.39 -2.59 1.35
N SER A 24 7.46 -2.08 0.73
CA SER A 24 8.58 -1.46 1.47
C SER A 24 8.14 -0.24 2.30
N GLN A 25 7.10 0.47 1.86
CA GLN A 25 6.45 1.54 2.62
C GLN A 25 5.51 1.01 3.71
N ASP A 26 4.82 -0.11 3.44
CA ASP A 26 3.87 -0.75 4.36
C ASP A 26 4.59 -1.38 5.55
N GLN A 27 5.74 -2.04 5.33
CA GLN A 27 6.59 -2.63 6.37
C GLN A 27 7.10 -1.63 7.43
N ARG A 28 7.06 -0.32 7.15
CA ARG A 28 7.42 0.73 8.11
C ARG A 28 6.39 0.87 9.23
N HIS A 29 5.18 0.35 9.04
CA HIS A 29 4.15 0.23 10.08
C HIS A 29 4.42 -1.01 10.94
N ARG A 30 5.35 -0.89 11.87
CA ARG A 30 5.85 -2.00 12.71
C ARG A 30 4.79 -2.70 13.57
N MET A 31 3.68 -2.02 13.85
CA MET A 31 2.56 -2.56 14.63
C MET A 31 1.49 -3.25 13.76
N THR A 32 1.77 -3.43 12.47
CA THR A 32 0.91 -4.14 11.52
C THR A 32 1.68 -5.29 10.85
N PRO A 33 2.01 -6.36 11.61
CA PRO A 33 2.84 -7.45 11.11
C PRO A 33 2.18 -8.16 9.92
N GLY A 34 3.01 -8.58 8.98
CA GLY A 34 2.56 -9.35 7.82
C GLY A 34 3.48 -10.53 7.51
N SER A 35 2.87 -11.66 7.13
CA SER A 35 3.55 -12.89 6.73
C SER A 35 3.70 -12.91 5.22
N ARG A 36 4.95 -12.79 4.74
CA ARG A 36 5.31 -12.77 3.32
C ARG A 36 6.03 -14.07 2.95
N PRO A 37 5.74 -14.67 1.79
CA PRO A 37 6.58 -15.71 1.20
C PRO A 37 8.03 -15.24 1.01
N LEU A 38 8.97 -16.18 1.04
CA LEU A 38 10.35 -15.92 0.64
C LEU A 38 10.42 -15.46 -0.82
N LEU A 39 11.37 -14.58 -1.17
CA LEU A 39 11.47 -14.00 -2.52
C LEU A 39 11.56 -15.06 -3.64
N ARG A 40 12.26 -16.17 -3.40
CA ARG A 40 12.35 -17.28 -4.36
C ARG A 40 11.00 -17.91 -4.72
N ALA A 41 9.98 -17.77 -3.87
CA ALA A 41 8.64 -18.26 -4.15
C ALA A 41 7.95 -17.50 -5.30
N TYR A 42 8.53 -16.37 -5.73
CA TYR A 42 8.01 -15.54 -6.81
C TYR A 42 8.75 -15.74 -8.15
N PHE A 43 9.61 -16.76 -8.26
CA PHE A 43 10.22 -17.16 -9.54
C PHE A 43 9.20 -17.91 -10.41
N SER A 44 8.16 -17.20 -10.82
CA SER A 44 7.10 -17.68 -11.70
C SER A 44 7.57 -17.80 -13.14
N LEU A 45 6.94 -18.68 -13.92
CA LEU A 45 7.23 -18.85 -15.36
C LEU A 45 6.93 -17.60 -16.20
N LYS A 46 6.04 -16.74 -15.73
CA LYS A 46 5.69 -15.47 -16.37
C LYS A 46 5.92 -14.34 -15.37
N PRO A 47 6.31 -13.14 -15.82
CA PRO A 47 6.38 -11.97 -14.97
C PRO A 47 5.06 -11.74 -14.20
N ASP A 48 5.16 -11.52 -12.89
CA ASP A 48 4.03 -11.13 -12.05
C ASP A 48 4.38 -9.85 -11.29
N PHE A 49 3.83 -8.74 -11.78
CA PHE A 49 4.15 -7.41 -11.31
C PHE A 49 2.88 -6.56 -11.16
N ILE A 50 3.00 -5.46 -10.41
CA ILE A 50 2.01 -4.39 -10.36
C ILE A 50 2.45 -3.29 -11.32
N GLU A 51 1.61 -3.02 -12.31
CA GLU A 51 1.79 -1.91 -13.23
C GLU A 51 1.19 -0.63 -12.62
N PRO A 52 1.97 0.46 -12.46
CA PRO A 52 1.45 1.75 -11.99
C PRO A 52 0.35 2.31 -12.90
N VAL A 53 -0.66 2.96 -12.32
CA VAL A 53 -1.81 3.52 -13.05
C VAL A 53 -1.39 4.52 -14.14
N LEU A 54 -0.32 5.29 -13.92
CA LEU A 54 0.20 6.23 -14.92
C LEU A 54 0.78 5.53 -16.16
N ILE A 55 1.37 4.35 -15.99
CA ILE A 55 1.91 3.54 -17.10
C ILE A 55 0.75 2.95 -17.90
N GLN A 56 -0.28 2.43 -17.22
CA GLN A 56 -1.48 1.85 -17.84
C GLN A 56 -2.21 2.80 -18.82
N LYS A 57 -2.06 4.11 -18.63
CA LYS A 57 -2.72 5.14 -19.45
C LYS A 57 -2.01 5.44 -20.77
N ASN A 58 -0.81 4.93 -21.00
CA ASN A 58 -0.04 5.21 -22.22
C ASN A 58 0.59 3.92 -22.78
N PRO A 59 0.09 3.40 -23.93
CA PRO A 59 0.57 2.17 -24.54
C PRO A 59 2.09 2.13 -24.78
N GLN A 60 2.72 3.27 -25.11
CA GLN A 60 4.17 3.35 -25.30
C GLN A 60 4.93 3.13 -23.99
N LEU A 61 4.42 3.66 -22.87
CA LEU A 61 5.01 3.43 -21.55
C LEU A 61 4.83 1.97 -21.11
N GLN A 62 3.66 1.39 -21.40
CA GLN A 62 3.39 -0.03 -21.11
C GLN A 62 4.38 -0.94 -21.82
N GLU A 63 4.67 -0.68 -23.10
CA GLU A 63 5.62 -1.49 -23.87
C GLU A 63 7.03 -1.45 -23.25
N VAL A 64 7.52 -0.26 -22.90
CA VAL A 64 8.83 -0.10 -22.25
C VAL A 64 8.86 -0.82 -20.91
N PHE A 65 7.81 -0.67 -20.11
CA PHE A 65 7.71 -1.30 -18.78
C PHE A 65 7.65 -2.82 -18.88
N HIS A 66 6.79 -3.37 -19.73
CA HIS A 66 6.64 -4.82 -19.92
C HIS A 66 7.90 -5.46 -20.46
N ARG A 67 8.61 -4.81 -21.39
CA ARG A 67 9.89 -5.30 -21.91
C ARG A 67 10.94 -5.42 -20.79
N ALA A 68 11.02 -4.43 -19.91
CA ALA A 68 11.93 -4.47 -18.77
C ALA A 68 11.56 -5.59 -17.77
N MET A 69 10.27 -5.78 -17.49
CA MET A 69 9.82 -6.87 -16.60
C MET A 69 10.11 -8.24 -17.21
N GLN A 70 9.88 -8.41 -18.50
CA GLN A 70 10.16 -9.65 -19.22
C GLN A 70 11.66 -10.00 -19.16
N ALA A 71 12.53 -9.03 -19.46
CA ALA A 71 13.98 -9.22 -19.40
C ALA A 71 14.47 -9.58 -17.99
N ALA A 72 13.87 -9.02 -16.94
CA ALA A 72 14.20 -9.36 -15.57
C ALA A 72 13.90 -10.85 -15.26
N TRP A 73 12.72 -11.34 -15.64
CA TRP A 73 12.35 -12.74 -15.44
C TRP A 73 13.18 -13.72 -16.29
N GLU A 74 13.43 -13.38 -17.55
CA GLU A 74 14.32 -14.16 -18.42
C GLU A 74 15.72 -14.26 -17.80
N GLY A 75 16.26 -13.15 -17.30
CA GLY A 75 17.54 -13.13 -16.59
C GLY A 75 17.54 -14.00 -15.34
N ILE A 76 16.47 -13.98 -14.54
CA ILE A 76 16.31 -14.86 -13.37
C ILE A 76 16.41 -16.32 -13.80
N HIS A 77 15.67 -16.73 -14.83
CA HIS A 77 15.68 -18.11 -15.31
C HIS A 77 17.05 -18.55 -15.84
N VAL A 78 17.70 -17.71 -16.65
CA VAL A 78 19.07 -17.97 -17.14
C VAL A 78 20.04 -18.18 -15.98
N LEU A 79 19.99 -17.34 -14.94
CA LEU A 79 20.86 -17.50 -13.76
C LEU A 79 20.59 -18.83 -13.04
N LEU A 80 19.33 -19.19 -12.85
CA LEU A 80 18.94 -20.45 -12.20
C LEU A 80 19.39 -21.67 -13.02
N ASP A 81 19.22 -21.65 -14.34
CA ASP A 81 19.62 -22.73 -15.24
C ASP A 81 21.14 -22.95 -15.25
N LEU A 82 21.91 -21.88 -15.03
CA LEU A 82 23.37 -21.92 -14.86
C LEU A 82 23.82 -22.34 -13.44
N GLY A 83 22.88 -22.69 -12.55
CA GLY A 83 23.17 -23.17 -11.20
C GLY A 83 23.40 -22.06 -10.16
N THR A 84 23.02 -20.81 -10.45
CA THR A 84 23.12 -19.71 -9.50
C THR A 84 22.18 -19.96 -8.31
N PRO A 85 22.65 -19.80 -7.05
CA PRO A 85 21.76 -19.92 -5.89
C PRO A 85 20.58 -18.93 -5.97
N PRO A 86 19.34 -19.37 -5.62
CA PRO A 86 18.12 -18.56 -5.73
C PRO A 86 18.21 -17.17 -5.09
N GLU A 87 18.91 -17.04 -3.97
CA GLU A 87 19.12 -15.77 -3.27
C GLU A 87 19.88 -14.72 -4.10
N PHE A 88 20.77 -15.14 -5.00
CA PHE A 88 21.47 -14.22 -5.89
C PHE A 88 20.65 -13.92 -7.15
N ALA A 89 19.93 -14.91 -7.68
CA ALA A 89 18.98 -14.67 -8.78
C ALA A 89 17.88 -13.66 -8.37
N ALA A 90 17.50 -13.65 -7.09
CA ALA A 90 16.51 -12.72 -6.55
C ALA A 90 16.90 -11.24 -6.68
N TYR A 91 18.18 -10.91 -6.90
CA TYR A 91 18.62 -9.53 -7.12
C TYR A 91 18.07 -8.92 -8.42
N LEU A 92 17.62 -9.76 -9.37
CA LEU A 92 16.94 -9.30 -10.58
C LEU A 92 15.44 -9.06 -10.38
N LEU A 93 14.85 -9.42 -9.23
CA LEU A 93 13.43 -9.15 -8.98
C LEU A 93 13.18 -7.63 -8.95
N PRO A 94 12.25 -7.12 -9.77
CA PRO A 94 12.04 -5.69 -9.86
C PRO A 94 11.22 -5.17 -8.68
N ASN A 95 11.34 -3.87 -8.45
CA ASN A 95 10.49 -3.13 -7.51
C ASN A 95 8.98 -3.29 -7.77
N ALA A 96 8.60 -3.58 -9.01
CA ALA A 96 7.22 -3.83 -9.40
C ALA A 96 6.71 -5.23 -9.03
N LEU A 97 7.57 -6.14 -8.53
CA LEU A 97 7.21 -7.51 -8.15
C LEU A 97 5.92 -7.54 -7.32
N ALA A 98 4.94 -8.33 -7.77
CA ALA A 98 3.67 -8.47 -7.08
C ALA A 98 3.77 -9.44 -5.89
N LEU A 99 3.97 -8.88 -4.71
CA LEU A 99 3.95 -9.60 -3.45
C LEU A 99 2.52 -9.93 -3.02
N ARG A 100 2.32 -11.13 -2.49
CA ARG A 100 1.06 -11.56 -1.86
C ARG A 100 1.33 -11.98 -0.43
N PHE A 101 0.61 -11.38 0.51
CA PHE A 101 0.87 -11.59 1.94
C PHE A 101 -0.38 -11.41 2.78
N VAL A 102 -0.34 -11.94 4.00
CA VAL A 102 -1.39 -11.75 5.00
C VAL A 102 -0.89 -10.75 6.03
N GLN A 103 -1.69 -9.75 6.37
CA GLN A 103 -1.36 -8.72 7.36
C GLN A 103 -2.46 -8.63 8.41
N SER A 104 -2.08 -8.74 9.69
CA SER A 104 -3.00 -8.58 10.82
C SER A 104 -2.70 -7.27 11.54
N ASN A 105 -3.75 -6.52 11.83
CA ASN A 105 -3.61 -5.15 12.31
C ASN A 105 -4.57 -4.90 13.48
N PRO A 106 -4.07 -4.56 14.67
CA PRO A 106 -4.92 -4.01 15.72
C PRO A 106 -5.42 -2.62 15.30
N LEU A 107 -6.58 -2.21 15.80
CA LEU A 107 -7.26 -1.00 15.32
C LEU A 107 -6.47 0.29 15.60
N ASP A 108 -5.70 0.35 16.68
CA ASP A 108 -4.82 1.50 16.97
C ASP A 108 -3.71 1.67 15.91
N ALA A 109 -3.11 0.56 15.50
CA ALA A 109 -2.12 0.53 14.43
C ALA A 109 -2.75 0.87 13.07
N LEU A 110 -3.95 0.36 12.76
CA LEU A 110 -4.70 0.75 11.55
C LEU A 110 -5.05 2.22 11.54
N TRP A 111 -5.47 2.78 12.67
CA TRP A 111 -5.80 4.18 12.77
C TRP A 111 -4.58 5.07 12.50
N HIS A 112 -3.41 4.69 13.02
CA HIS A 112 -2.15 5.34 12.66
C HIS A 112 -1.84 5.20 11.16
N LYS A 113 -1.91 3.98 10.61
CA LYS A 113 -1.66 3.70 9.19
C LYS A 113 -2.57 4.52 8.28
N ALA A 114 -3.88 4.56 8.55
CA ALA A 114 -4.87 5.34 7.81
C ALA A 114 -4.50 6.84 7.78
N ARG A 115 -4.13 7.41 8.93
CA ARG A 115 -3.67 8.81 9.01
C ARG A 115 -2.40 9.08 8.21
N MET A 116 -1.51 8.11 8.06
CA MET A 116 -0.27 8.29 7.30
C MET A 116 -0.43 7.98 5.80
N ARG A 117 -1.33 7.06 5.44
CA ARG A 117 -1.41 6.51 4.08
C ARG A 117 -2.64 6.95 3.28
N LEU A 118 -3.69 7.48 3.92
CA LEU A 118 -4.81 8.12 3.20
C LEU A 118 -4.53 9.58 2.80
N CYS A 119 -3.42 10.16 3.25
CA CYS A 119 -2.99 11.49 2.81
C CYS A 119 -2.62 11.46 1.31
N TYR A 120 -3.01 12.49 0.57
CA TYR A 120 -2.71 12.63 -0.86
C TYR A 120 -1.21 12.89 -1.15
N ASN A 121 -0.35 12.90 -0.14
CA ASN A 121 1.11 12.88 -0.29
C ASN A 121 1.73 11.46 -0.27
N ALA A 122 1.02 10.45 0.21
CA ALA A 122 1.57 9.07 0.30
C ALA A 122 1.59 8.37 -1.07
N GLN A 123 2.61 7.62 -1.47
CA GLN A 123 2.62 6.91 -2.78
C GLN A 123 1.24 6.28 -3.16
N GLU A 124 0.81 6.45 -4.42
CA GLU A 124 -0.54 6.10 -4.90
C GLU A 124 -0.97 4.66 -4.55
N GLU A 125 -0.10 3.68 -4.76
CA GLU A 125 -0.47 2.27 -4.53
C GLU A 125 -0.74 1.95 -3.05
N ILE A 126 0.10 2.42 -2.11
CA ILE A 126 -0.16 2.20 -0.68
C ILE A 126 -1.36 3.02 -0.19
N TRP A 127 -1.60 4.17 -0.81
CA TRP A 127 -2.82 4.94 -0.59
C TRP A 127 -4.06 4.17 -1.02
N ARG A 128 -4.04 3.57 -2.22
CA ARG A 128 -5.14 2.75 -2.76
C ARG A 128 -5.37 1.52 -1.88
N ALA A 129 -4.31 0.81 -1.53
CA ALA A 129 -4.39 -0.35 -0.64
C ALA A 129 -5.02 -0.02 0.72
N THR A 130 -4.65 1.13 1.29
CA THR A 130 -5.24 1.59 2.57
C THR A 130 -6.69 2.05 2.39
N THR A 131 -7.03 2.63 1.24
CA THR A 131 -8.41 3.00 0.89
C THR A 131 -9.28 1.75 0.79
N ASP A 132 -8.79 0.69 0.15
CA ASP A 132 -9.49 -0.60 0.03
C ASP A 132 -9.68 -1.28 1.40
N GLU A 133 -8.65 -1.25 2.26
CA GLU A 133 -8.74 -1.73 3.65
C GLU A 133 -9.84 -0.98 4.41
N VAL A 134 -9.87 0.35 4.34
CA VAL A 134 -10.86 1.18 5.03
C VAL A 134 -12.26 1.00 4.46
N ALA A 135 -12.41 0.85 3.14
CA ALA A 135 -13.70 0.58 2.51
C ALA A 135 -14.30 -0.76 3.01
N GLN A 136 -13.48 -1.82 3.07
CA GLN A 136 -13.91 -3.11 3.63
C GLN A 136 -14.30 -2.98 5.11
N ILE A 137 -13.52 -2.27 5.92
CA ILE A 137 -13.86 -2.02 7.33
C ILE A 137 -15.16 -1.22 7.45
N ARG A 138 -15.40 -0.22 6.60
CA ARG A 138 -16.67 0.55 6.61
C ARG A 138 -17.87 -0.34 6.30
N ASN A 139 -17.71 -1.30 5.40
CA ASN A 139 -18.78 -2.24 5.05
C ASN A 139 -19.08 -3.22 6.21
N HIS A 140 -18.05 -3.74 6.88
CA HIS A 140 -18.23 -4.74 7.96
C HIS A 140 -18.44 -4.13 9.35
N ALA A 141 -17.86 -2.97 9.63
CA ALA A 141 -17.86 -2.30 10.93
C ALA A 141 -17.98 -0.78 10.76
N PRO A 142 -19.15 -0.26 10.28
CA PRO A 142 -19.31 1.14 9.88
C PRO A 142 -19.01 2.15 11.00
N ILE A 143 -19.33 1.80 12.25
CA ILE A 143 -19.03 2.65 13.42
C ILE A 143 -17.52 2.88 13.59
N ILE A 144 -16.70 1.87 13.27
CA ILE A 144 -15.23 1.94 13.31
C ILE A 144 -14.71 2.61 12.04
N GLY A 145 -15.16 2.14 10.87
CA GLY A 145 -14.64 2.56 9.58
C GLY A 145 -14.82 4.06 9.28
N ARG A 146 -15.84 4.72 9.85
CA ARG A 146 -16.02 6.17 9.71
C ARG A 146 -14.90 7.01 10.37
N TYR A 147 -14.12 6.44 11.30
CA TYR A 147 -13.03 7.13 11.98
C TYR A 147 -11.63 6.79 11.44
N LEU A 148 -11.54 5.87 10.47
CA LEU A 148 -10.31 5.62 9.73
C LEU A 148 -10.19 6.64 8.60
N LEU A 149 -9.42 7.70 8.87
CA LEU A 149 -9.44 8.93 8.09
C LEU A 149 -8.02 9.48 7.86
N PRO A 150 -7.80 10.26 6.78
CA PRO A 150 -6.54 10.96 6.56
C PRO A 150 -6.31 12.03 7.65
N PRO A 151 -5.08 12.54 7.79
CA PRO A 151 -4.70 13.29 8.98
C PRO A 151 -5.38 14.67 9.03
N CYS A 152 -5.73 15.24 7.87
CA CYS A 152 -6.51 16.47 7.76
C CYS A 152 -7.97 16.29 8.21
N SER A 153 -8.64 15.20 7.82
CA SER A 153 -10.01 14.90 8.26
C SER A 153 -10.09 14.64 9.77
N VAL A 154 -9.10 13.94 10.34
CA VAL A 154 -9.00 13.76 11.81
C VAL A 154 -8.87 15.10 12.53
N ARG A 155 -8.05 16.02 12.00
CA ARG A 155 -7.90 17.38 12.57
C ARG A 155 -9.17 18.21 12.41
N HIS A 156 -9.85 18.11 11.27
CA HIS A 156 -11.12 18.78 11.03
C HIS A 156 -12.19 18.37 12.04
N LEU A 157 -12.37 17.05 12.26
CA LEU A 157 -13.28 16.51 13.27
C LEU A 157 -12.93 16.99 14.69
N ALA A 158 -11.64 17.17 14.97
CA ALA A 158 -11.16 17.67 16.26
C ALA A 158 -11.21 19.21 16.40
N GLY A 159 -11.74 19.93 15.41
CA GLY A 159 -11.78 21.41 15.42
C GLY A 159 -10.40 22.07 15.40
N LYS A 160 -9.34 21.37 14.93
CA LYS A 160 -7.96 21.86 14.97
C LYS A 160 -7.57 22.62 13.71
N THR A 161 -7.01 23.82 13.88
CA THR A 161 -6.45 24.65 12.81
C THR A 161 -4.90 24.69 12.88
N PRO A 162 -4.20 24.81 11.73
CA PRO A 162 -4.70 24.62 10.37
C PRO A 162 -5.20 23.18 10.16
N VAL A 163 -6.20 22.98 9.30
CA VAL A 163 -6.82 21.65 9.11
C VAL A 163 -5.83 20.67 8.48
N CYS A 164 -5.14 21.07 7.41
CA CYS A 164 -4.08 20.27 6.83
C CYS A 164 -2.80 20.36 7.69
N PRO A 165 -2.26 19.22 8.17
CA PRO A 165 -1.02 19.23 8.96
C PRO A 165 0.25 19.28 8.10
N GLU A 166 0.14 19.13 6.78
CA GLU A 166 1.29 19.03 5.86
C GLU A 166 1.96 20.39 5.56
N GLY A 167 1.33 21.50 5.95
CA GLY A 167 1.87 22.85 5.76
C GLY A 167 2.20 23.15 4.30
N VAL A 168 3.47 23.44 4.02
CA VAL A 168 3.98 23.70 2.65
C VAL A 168 3.80 22.52 1.69
N ARG A 169 3.57 21.31 2.22
CA ARG A 169 3.29 20.10 1.43
C ARG A 169 1.78 19.85 1.29
N TYR A 170 0.94 20.86 1.46
CA TYR A 170 -0.49 20.71 1.22
C TYR A 170 -0.73 20.16 -0.20
N CYS A 171 -1.46 19.04 -0.28
CA CYS A 171 -1.75 18.36 -1.54
C CYS A 171 -2.68 19.13 -2.51
N GLY A 172 -3.13 20.34 -2.15
CA GLY A 172 -4.06 21.14 -2.96
C GLY A 172 -5.53 20.75 -2.81
N VAL A 173 -5.84 19.57 -2.28
CA VAL A 173 -7.21 19.05 -2.17
C VAL A 173 -7.72 19.14 -0.72
N PRO A 174 -8.92 19.71 -0.49
CA PRO A 174 -9.53 19.76 0.84
C PRO A 174 -10.16 18.40 1.20
N VAL A 175 -9.35 17.35 1.31
CA VAL A 175 -9.78 15.95 1.52
C VAL A 175 -10.71 15.78 2.73
N TRP A 176 -10.64 16.67 3.72
CA TRP A 176 -11.53 16.68 4.88
C TRP A 176 -12.99 17.04 4.59
N LYS A 177 -13.29 17.50 3.36
CA LYS A 177 -14.65 17.74 2.87
C LYS A 177 -15.19 16.59 2.00
N LEU A 178 -14.38 15.56 1.76
CA LEU A 178 -14.72 14.45 0.87
C LEU A 178 -15.06 13.20 1.69
N ASP A 179 -16.04 12.44 1.23
CA ASP A 179 -16.22 11.05 1.63
C ASP A 179 -15.19 10.14 0.95
N LEU A 180 -14.95 8.95 1.52
CA LEU A 180 -14.06 7.93 0.94
C LEU A 180 -14.47 7.54 -0.48
N SER A 181 -15.76 7.54 -0.81
CA SER A 181 -16.25 7.26 -2.17
C SER A 181 -15.86 8.33 -3.20
N GLU A 182 -15.53 9.53 -2.75
CA GLU A 182 -15.10 10.66 -3.60
C GLU A 182 -13.58 10.74 -3.73
N TYR A 183 -12.85 9.83 -3.09
CA TYR A 183 -11.40 9.85 -3.11
C TYR A 183 -10.86 9.54 -4.49
N GLN A 184 -10.09 10.46 -5.05
CA GLN A 184 -9.44 10.29 -6.35
C GLN A 184 -7.98 10.67 -6.24
N ARG A 185 -7.13 9.70 -6.60
CA ARG A 185 -5.68 9.91 -6.65
C ARG A 185 -5.13 9.34 -7.93
N ILE A 186 -5.30 10.10 -8.99
CA ILE A 186 -4.54 9.91 -10.22
C ILE A 186 -3.77 11.20 -10.45
N ILE A 187 -2.64 11.33 -9.75
CA ILE A 187 -1.70 12.43 -9.89
C ILE A 187 -0.59 11.95 -10.82
#